data_AF-A0A531LIX3-F1
#
_entry.id   AF-A0A531LIX3-F1
#
_cell.length_a   1.000
_cell.length_b   1.000
_cell.length_c   1.000
_cell.angle_alpha   90.00
_cell.angle_beta   90.00
_cell.angle_gamma   90.00
#
_symmetry.space_group_name_H-M   'P 1'
#
loop_
_entity.id
_entity.type
_entity.pdbx_description
1 polymer ?
#
loop_
_entity_poly.entity_id
_entity_poly.type
_entity_poly.pdbx_seq_one_letter_code
_entity_poly.pdbx_strand_id
1 'polypeptide(L)' 'RGGKGRSGMSTKEEDFVTRLFVANTHTPVLFFSSRGIVYKEKVWRLPIGNPQSRGKALINMLPLEQGERIT' A
#
# COMPACT_ATOMS: atom_id res chain seq x y z
N ARG A 1 2.08 9.76 -22.80
CA ARG A 1 1.44 10.62 -23.82
C ARG A 1 0.02 10.93 -23.35
N GLY A 2 -0.36 12.22 -23.26
CA GLY A 2 -1.74 12.69 -23.26
C GLY A 2 -2.42 12.95 -21.90
N GLY A 3 -2.73 14.23 -21.64
CA GLY A 3 -3.95 14.62 -20.92
C GLY A 3 -3.82 15.26 -19.53
N LYS A 4 -3.44 16.54 -19.45
CA LYS A 4 -3.79 17.42 -18.33
C LYS A 4 -5.31 17.64 -18.36
N GLY A 5 -6.02 17.36 -17.25
CA GLY A 5 -7.41 17.80 -17.09
C GLY A 5 -8.33 16.89 -16.29
N ARG A 6 -8.15 16.84 -14.96
CA ARG A 6 -9.25 16.65 -14.01
C ARG A 6 -9.00 17.55 -12.79
N SER A 7 -9.23 18.85 -12.99
CA SER A 7 -9.43 19.78 -11.89
C SER A 7 -10.72 19.39 -11.18
N GLY A 8 -10.62 18.81 -9.99
CA GLY A 8 -11.81 18.42 -9.22
C GLY A 8 -11.56 17.32 -8.20
N MET A 9 -10.57 17.47 -7.32
CA MET A 9 -10.70 16.90 -5.99
C MET A 9 -9.92 17.76 -5.02
N SER A 10 -10.61 18.29 -4.00
CA SER A 10 -10.06 19.22 -3.03
C SER A 10 -8.84 18.61 -2.34
N THR A 11 -7.90 19.48 -2.00
CA THR A 11 -6.78 19.25 -1.11
C THR A 11 -7.21 18.42 0.11
N LYS A 12 -6.97 17.11 0.05
CA LYS A 12 -6.77 16.25 1.22
C LYS A 12 -5.36 15.73 1.03
N GLU A 13 -4.47 16.19 1.91
CA GLU A 13 -3.08 15.79 2.11
C GLU A 13 -2.63 14.63 1.20
N GLU A 14 -1.69 14.98 0.31
CA GLU A 14 -1.20 14.19 -0.81
C GLU A 14 -1.01 12.71 -0.48
N ASP A 15 -2.00 11.89 -0.82
CA ASP A 15 -1.90 10.44 -0.80
C ASP A 15 -1.06 10.03 -2.03
N PHE A 16 0.27 10.09 -1.89
CA PHE A 16 1.20 9.71 -2.95
C PHE A 16 1.57 8.23 -2.83
N VAL A 17 1.71 7.56 -3.97
CA VAL A 17 2.17 6.17 -3.99
C VAL A 17 3.64 6.16 -3.55
N THR A 18 3.90 5.72 -2.31
CA THR A 18 5.26 5.64 -1.78
C THR A 18 6.07 4.51 -2.42
N ARG A 19 5.42 3.40 -2.81
CA ARG A 19 6.06 2.21 -3.38
C ARG A 19 5.17 1.53 -4.40
N LEU A 20 5.74 1.17 -5.54
CA LEU A 20 5.10 0.39 -6.59
C LEU A 20 6.00 -0.80 -6.92
N PHE A 21 5.45 -2.01 -6.90
CA PHE A 21 6.15 -3.22 -7.32
C PHE A 21 5.21 -4.10 -8.15
N VAL A 22 5.80 -4.91 -9.03
CA VAL A 22 5.08 -5.91 -9.82
C VAL A 22 5.47 -7.28 -9.30
N ALA A 23 4.48 -8.07 -8.87
CA ALA A 23 4.69 -9.41 -8.33
C ALA A 23 3.59 -10.37 -8.80
N ASN A 24 3.89 -11.67 -8.80
CA ASN A 24 2.91 -12.72 -9.04
C ASN A 24 2.04 -12.93 -7.78
N THR A 25 0.76 -13.27 -7.95
CA THR A 25 -0.22 -13.47 -6.87
C THR A 25 0.23 -14.51 -5.85
N HIS A 26 0.94 -15.56 -6.27
CA HIS A 26 1.41 -16.64 -5.38
C HIS A 26 2.79 -16.37 -4.75
N THR A 27 3.49 -15.33 -5.17
CA THR A 27 4.77 -14.95 -4.59
C THR A 27 4.55 -14.35 -3.20
N PRO A 28 5.32 -14.76 -2.17
CA PRO A 28 5.28 -14.09 -0.88
C PRO A 28 5.98 -12.73 -0.94
N VAL A 29 5.38 -11.73 -0.31
CA VAL A 29 5.97 -10.40 -0.07
C VAL A 29 6.36 -10.33 1.41
N LEU A 30 7.51 -9.72 1.66
CA LEU A 30 8.03 -9.49 3.00
C LEU A 30 7.86 -8.01 3.35
N PHE A 31 7.18 -7.75 4.47
CA PHE A 31 7.02 -6.42 5.03
C PHE A 31 7.96 -6.28 6.23
N PHE A 32 8.93 -5.38 6.11
CA PHE A 32 9.89 -5.09 7.18
C PHE A 32 9.34 -3.96 8.03
N SER A 33 9.30 -4.15 9.34
CA SER A 33 8.90 -3.10 10.25
C SER A 33 10.08 -2.36 10.85
N SER A 34 9.85 -1.13 11.29
CA SER A 34 10.81 -0.30 12.00
C SER A 34 11.34 -0.92 13.30
N ARG A 35 10.70 -1.99 13.81
CA ARG A 35 11.11 -2.74 15.00
C ARG A 35 12.00 -3.94 14.67
N GLY A 36 12.29 -4.20 13.40
CA GLY A 36 13.04 -5.37 12.95
C GLY A 36 12.20 -6.65 12.86
N ILE A 37 10.87 -6.53 12.89
CA ILE A 37 9.97 -7.68 12.66
C ILE A 37 9.71 -7.81 11.15
N VAL A 38 9.63 -9.05 10.68
CA VAL A 38 9.33 -9.36 9.27
C VAL A 38 8.01 -10.10 9.18
N TYR A 39 7.07 -9.54 8.43
CA TYR A 39 5.79 -10.17 8.13
C TYR A 39 5.81 -10.73 6.72
N LYS A 40 5.45 -12.00 6.56
CA LYS A 40 5.38 -12.69 5.27
C LYS A 40 3.93 -12.89 4.88
N GLU A 41 3.51 -12.27 3.78
CA GLU A 41 2.14 -12.40 3.27
C GLU A 41 2.13 -12.69 1.78
N LYS A 42 1.17 -13.49 1.30
CA LYS A 42 1.04 -13.76 -0.14
C LYS A 42 0.31 -12.61 -0.83
N VAL A 43 0.73 -12.23 -2.04
CA VAL A 43 0.17 -11.07 -2.77
C VAL A 43 -1.35 -11.14 -2.93
N TRP A 44 -1.92 -12.32 -3.15
CA TRP A 44 -3.38 -12.47 -3.29
C TRP A 44 -4.19 -12.09 -2.03
N ARG A 45 -3.57 -11.97 -0.85
CA ARG A 45 -4.22 -11.50 0.36
C ARG A 45 -4.37 -9.98 0.40
N LEU A 46 -3.62 -9.26 -0.43
CA LEU A 46 -3.69 -7.80 -0.52
C LEU A 46 -5.04 -7.35 -1.09
N PRO A 47 -5.55 -6.19 -0.65
CA PRO A 47 -6.81 -5.63 -1.14
C PRO A 47 -6.67 -5.36 -2.63
N ILE A 48 -7.58 -5.94 -3.41
CA ILE A 48 -7.73 -5.59 -4.81
C ILE A 48 -8.37 -4.21 -4.85
N GLY A 49 -7.63 -3.22 -5.36
CA GLY A 49 -8.08 -1.83 -5.47
C GLY A 49 -8.09 -1.37 -6.93
N ASN A 50 -9.05 -0.52 -7.27
CA ASN A 50 -8.98 0.23 -8.52
C ASN A 50 -7.88 1.30 -8.39
N PRO A 51 -7.20 1.71 -9.49
CA PRO A 51 -6.13 2.72 -9.45
C PRO A 51 -6.56 4.09 -8.87
N GLN A 52 -7.86 4.38 -8.86
CA GLN A 52 -8.45 5.59 -8.27
C GLN A 52 -8.88 5.39 -6.80
N SER A 53 -8.83 4.17 -6.28
CA SER A 53 -9.18 3.86 -4.89
C SER A 53 -7.96 4.04 -3.99
N ARG A 54 -8.18 4.56 -2.78
CA ARG A 54 -7.13 4.71 -1.75
C ARG A 54 -6.60 3.39 -1.19
N GLY A 55 -7.12 2.23 -1.63
CA GLY A 55 -6.81 0.93 -1.06
C GLY A 55 -7.33 0.76 0.38
N LYS A 56 -6.89 -0.30 1.07
CA LYS A 56 -7.04 -0.44 2.53
C LYS A 56 -5.72 -0.13 3.21
N ALA A 57 -5.79 0.48 4.40
CA ALA A 57 -4.62 0.76 5.19
C ALA A 57 -3.89 -0.53 5.59
N LEU A 58 -2.57 -0.57 5.38
CA LEU A 58 -1.73 -1.75 5.63
C LEU A 58 -1.74 -2.17 7.11
N ILE A 59 -1.94 -1.21 8.02
CA ILE A 59 -2.11 -1.42 9.47
C ILE A 59 -3.31 -2.32 9.82
N ASN A 60 -4.31 -2.42 8.96
CA ASN A 60 -5.50 -3.24 9.21
C ASN A 60 -5.32 -4.70 8.75
N MET A 61 -4.21 -5.00 8.08
CA MET A 61 -3.92 -6.31 7.51
C MET A 61 -2.84 -7.08 8.25
N LEU A 62 -1.84 -6.36 8.75
CA LEU A 62 -0.75 -6.93 9.53
C LEU A 62 -0.99 -6.60 11.00
N PRO A 63 -0.67 -7.50 11.94
CA PRO A 63 -0.81 -7.26 13.38
C PRO A 63 0.30 -6.32 13.87
N LEU A 64 0.28 -5.07 13.41
CA LEU A 64 1.26 -4.04 13.77
C LEU A 64 0.93 -3.47 15.15
N GLU A 65 1.96 -3.27 15.97
CA GLU A 65 1.81 -2.56 17.25
C GLU A 65 1.66 -1.05 17.05
N GLN A 66 1.13 -0.35 18.06
CA GLN A 66 0.90 1.10 17.98
C GLN A 66 2.23 1.85 17.74
N GLY A 67 2.30 2.59 16.63
CA GLY A 67 3.49 3.34 16.22
C GLY A 67 4.49 2.55 15.37
N GLU A 68 4.24 1.27 15.09
CA GLU A 68 5.05 0.48 14.16
C GLU A 68 4.82 0.92 12.71
N ARG A 69 5.91 1.11 11.95
CA ARG A 69 5.86 1.54 10.55
C ARG A 69 6.54 0.51 9.66
N ILE A 70 6.01 0.30 8.46
CA ILE A 70 6.66 -0.54 7.44
C ILE A 70 7.66 0.29 6.64
N THR A 71 8.87 -0.25 6.50
CA THR A 71 10.02 0.36 5.83
C THR A 71 10.45 -0.39 4.59
#